data_AF-A0A438G2P5-F1
#
_entry.id   AF-A0A438G2P5-F1
#
_cell.length_a   1.000
_cell.length_b   1.000
_cell.length_c   1.000
_cell.angle_alpha   90.00
_cell.angle_beta   90.00
_cell.angle_gamma   90.00
#
_symmetry.space_group_name_H-M   'P 1'
#
loop_
_entity.id
_entity.type
_entity.pdbx_description
1 polymer ?
#
loop_
_entity_poly.entity_id
_entity_poly.type
_entity_poly.pdbx_seq_one_letter_code
_entity_poly.pdbx_strand_id
1 'polypeptide(L)'
;MGEITASFNGLILLENKLKRGRLVVMNPVTRKLTELPLGTLSQPHQESYGFALSYSTSEYKVVHLFHDELRYINCEILNVGTRTWRPVNGPSFGLISWFGYKPVSAMGALHWVPHINDNDYIVSLHLENEKNAPNRHLELEGFVWRRLDKAALHHTGCILDMVPLFSMRTTEEMVFKRDEDGSLYAYDFQLQVMRKIDMETPLSDCYLPHVNSLVSWCPKDSSEDGNY
;
A
#
# COMPACT_ATOMS: atom_id res chain seq x y z
N MET A 1 -5.19 13.59 16.27
CA MET A 1 -4.14 13.61 15.23
C MET A 1 -4.48 12.53 14.23
N GLY A 2 -4.44 12.80 12.92
CA GLY A 2 -4.75 11.81 11.89
C GLY A 2 -3.56 10.88 11.63
N GLU A 3 -3.82 9.62 11.28
CA GLU A 3 -2.79 8.64 10.88
C GLU A 3 -2.80 8.47 9.37
N ILE A 4 -1.61 8.38 8.76
CA ILE A 4 -1.47 8.05 7.34
C ILE A 4 -1.72 6.56 7.18
N THR A 5 -2.73 6.20 6.41
CA THR A 5 -3.07 4.79 6.15
C THR A 5 -2.57 4.30 4.80
N ALA A 6 -2.46 5.21 3.82
CA ALA A 6 -1.90 4.91 2.50
C ALA A 6 -1.43 6.19 1.80
N SER A 7 -0.58 6.05 0.78
CA SER A 7 -0.21 7.15 -0.11
C SER A 7 -0.06 6.65 -1.54
N PHE A 8 -0.43 7.47 -2.51
CA PHE A 8 -0.30 7.15 -3.92
C PHE A 8 -0.32 8.42 -4.77
N ASN A 9 0.53 8.51 -5.80
CA ASN A 9 0.62 9.67 -6.70
C ASN A 9 0.73 11.04 -5.98
N GLY A 10 1.46 11.09 -4.86
CA GLY A 10 1.63 12.30 -4.05
C GLY A 10 0.39 12.72 -3.25
N LEU A 11 -0.68 11.93 -3.28
CA LEU A 11 -1.85 12.08 -2.40
C LEU A 11 -1.69 11.16 -1.18
N ILE A 12 -2.28 11.59 -0.06
CA ILE A 12 -2.21 10.88 1.22
C ILE A 12 -3.63 10.57 1.68
N LEU A 13 -3.88 9.32 2.07
CA LEU A 13 -5.07 8.89 2.78
C LEU A 13 -4.81 8.97 4.28
N LEU A 14 -5.66 9.73 4.98
CA LEU A 14 -5.58 9.98 6.41
C LEU A 14 -6.82 9.42 7.10
N GLU A 15 -6.61 8.69 8.18
CA GLU A 15 -7.67 8.28 9.10
C GLU A 15 -7.73 9.23 10.30
N ASN A 16 -8.93 9.68 10.65
CA ASN A 16 -9.15 10.48 11.84
C ASN A 16 -9.30 9.58 13.08
N LYS A 17 -8.23 9.46 13.88
CA LYS A 17 -8.27 8.69 15.14
C LYS A 17 -9.31 9.16 16.16
N LEU A 18 -9.76 10.43 16.08
CA LEU A 18 -10.78 10.96 17.00
C LEU A 18 -12.21 10.65 16.52
N LYS A 19 -12.38 10.31 15.24
CA LYS A 19 -13.67 10.02 14.61
C LYS A 19 -13.50 8.79 13.72
N ARG A 20 -13.64 7.61 14.31
CA ARG A 20 -13.43 6.29 13.69
C ARG A 20 -14.13 6.16 12.33
N GLY A 21 -13.44 5.54 11.37
CA GLY A 21 -13.92 5.35 10.00
C GLY A 21 -13.97 6.63 9.15
N ARG A 22 -13.65 7.81 9.71
CA ARG A 22 -13.56 9.04 8.90
C ARG A 22 -12.22 9.10 8.19
N LEU A 23 -12.29 8.90 6.89
CA LEU A 23 -11.16 9.03 6.00
C LEU A 23 -11.14 10.38 5.31
N VAL A 24 -9.93 10.82 5.02
CA VAL A 24 -9.66 12.07 4.33
C VAL A 24 -8.59 11.83 3.29
N VAL A 25 -8.84 12.28 2.06
CA VAL A 25 -7.78 12.39 1.04
C VAL A 25 -7.22 13.79 1.10
N MET A 26 -5.90 13.89 1.19
CA MET A 26 -5.17 15.16 1.21
C MET A 26 -4.17 15.20 0.07
N ASN A 27 -4.15 16.32 -0.64
CA ASN A 27 -3.01 16.71 -1.46
C ASN A 27 -2.14 17.67 -0.62
N PRO A 28 -0.96 17.25 -0.15
CA PRO A 28 -0.11 18.08 0.71
C PRO A 28 0.45 19.31 -0.02
N VAL A 29 0.64 19.23 -1.34
CA VAL A 29 1.16 20.32 -2.16
C VAL A 29 0.13 21.43 -2.34
N THR A 30 -1.10 21.07 -2.72
CA THR A 30 -2.18 22.05 -2.93
C THR A 30 -2.93 22.38 -1.64
N ARG A 31 -2.66 21.66 -0.55
CA ARG A 31 -3.36 21.76 0.75
C ARG A 31 -4.86 21.48 0.65
N LYS A 32 -5.32 20.89 -0.46
CA LYS A 32 -6.72 20.51 -0.65
C LYS A 32 -7.00 19.24 0.13
N LEU A 33 -8.07 19.28 0.92
CA LEU A 33 -8.55 18.20 1.75
C LEU A 33 -9.96 17.80 1.30
N THR A 34 -10.24 16.50 1.24
CA THR A 34 -11.56 15.97 0.89
C THR A 34 -11.94 14.86 1.85
N GLU A 35 -12.99 15.11 2.64
CA GLU A 35 -13.57 14.08 3.51
C GLU A 35 -14.30 13.04 2.67
N LEU A 36 -14.10 11.77 2.99
CA LEU A 36 -14.74 10.65 2.34
C LEU A 36 -15.99 10.20 3.13
N PRO A 37 -17.00 9.61 2.46
CA PRO A 37 -18.13 9.01 3.16
C PRO A 37 -17.65 7.87 4.07
N LEU A 38 -18.39 7.64 5.16
CA LEU A 38 -18.13 6.51 6.06
C LEU A 38 -18.39 5.20 5.32
N GLY A 39 -17.45 4.27 5.44
CA GLY A 39 -17.65 2.87 5.09
C GLY A 39 -18.25 2.08 6.26
N THR A 40 -18.16 0.76 6.18
CA THR A 40 -18.47 -0.13 7.29
C THR A 40 -17.53 0.14 8.46
N LEU A 41 -18.03 0.12 9.69
CA LEU A 41 -17.19 0.36 10.88
C LEU A 41 -16.63 -0.96 11.42
N SER A 42 -15.31 -1.05 11.57
CA SER A 42 -14.61 -2.22 12.12
C SER A 42 -13.80 -1.87 13.36
N GLN A 43 -13.53 -2.87 14.22
CA GLN A 43 -12.73 -2.70 15.44
C GLN A 43 -11.33 -2.14 15.11
N PRO A 44 -10.75 -1.29 15.98
CA PRO A 44 -9.38 -0.84 15.78
C PRO A 44 -8.45 -2.04 15.59
N HIS A 45 -7.52 -1.94 14.64
CA HIS A 45 -6.60 -3.02 14.25
C HIS A 45 -7.24 -4.25 13.60
N GLN A 46 -8.55 -4.23 13.34
CA GLN A 46 -9.29 -5.25 12.59
C GLN A 46 -9.69 -4.73 11.20
N GLU A 47 -9.03 -3.68 10.73
CA GLU A 47 -9.25 -3.09 9.42
C GLU A 47 -7.95 -2.64 8.76
N SER A 48 -7.98 -2.57 7.44
CA SER A 48 -6.90 -2.08 6.60
C SER A 48 -7.47 -1.24 5.47
N TYR A 49 -6.83 -0.09 5.21
CA TYR A 49 -7.20 0.81 4.13
C TYR A 49 -6.08 0.88 3.09
N GLY A 50 -6.42 0.58 1.84
CA GLY A 50 -5.57 0.80 0.68
C GLY A 50 -6.06 1.94 -0.18
N PHE A 51 -5.14 2.63 -0.85
CA PHE A 51 -5.45 3.75 -1.73
C PHE A 51 -4.67 3.64 -3.04
N ALA A 52 -5.37 3.73 -4.17
CA ALA A 52 -4.77 3.53 -5.48
C ALA A 52 -5.60 4.18 -6.59
N LEU A 53 -5.00 4.36 -7.76
CA LEU A 53 -5.67 4.76 -8.98
C LEU A 53 -6.09 3.52 -9.77
N SER A 54 -7.32 3.52 -10.27
CA SER A 54 -7.73 2.60 -11.34
C SER A 54 -7.37 3.24 -12.68
N TYR A 55 -6.47 2.65 -13.44
CA TYR A 55 -6.01 3.14 -14.74
C TYR A 55 -7.10 3.03 -15.82
N SER A 56 -7.95 1.99 -15.79
CA SER A 56 -9.05 1.81 -16.74
C SER A 56 -10.11 2.89 -16.64
N THR A 57 -10.51 3.28 -15.42
CA THR A 57 -11.53 4.31 -15.20
C THR A 57 -10.93 5.69 -14.94
N SER A 58 -9.62 5.81 -14.71
CA SER A 58 -8.93 7.03 -14.27
C SER A 58 -9.49 7.61 -12.97
N GLU A 59 -9.97 6.74 -12.07
CA GLU A 59 -10.58 7.12 -10.80
C GLU A 59 -9.79 6.58 -9.61
N TYR A 60 -9.66 7.42 -8.58
CA TYR A 60 -9.09 7.00 -7.31
C TYR A 60 -10.08 6.12 -6.55
N LYS A 61 -9.54 5.03 -6.00
CA LYS A 61 -10.29 4.06 -5.20
C LYS A 61 -9.66 3.91 -3.82
N VAL A 62 -10.51 3.80 -2.80
CA VAL A 62 -10.10 3.34 -1.47
C VAL A 62 -10.62 1.91 -1.31
N VAL A 63 -9.76 0.99 -0.94
CA VAL A 63 -10.15 -0.38 -0.57
C VAL A 63 -10.14 -0.48 0.94
N HIS A 64 -11.21 -1.00 1.50
CA HIS A 64 -11.35 -1.22 2.93
C HIS A 64 -11.55 -2.72 3.16
N LEU A 65 -10.60 -3.32 3.88
CA LEU A 65 -10.68 -4.69 4.38
C LEU A 65 -10.99 -4.66 5.86
N PHE A 66 -11.90 -5.51 6.31
CA PHE A 66 -12.26 -5.61 7.72
C PHE A 66 -12.75 -6.99 8.09
N HIS A 67 -12.52 -7.38 9.35
CA HIS A 67 -13.11 -8.60 9.91
C HIS A 67 -14.57 -8.37 10.28
N ASP A 68 -15.44 -9.35 9.99
CA ASP A 68 -16.75 -9.43 10.62
C ASP A 68 -16.70 -10.18 11.97
N GLU A 69 -17.88 -10.34 12.57
CA GLU A 69 -18.06 -11.05 13.86
C GLU A 69 -17.60 -12.51 13.81
N LEU A 70 -17.63 -13.12 12.63
CA LEU A 70 -17.18 -14.50 12.38
C LEU A 70 -15.71 -14.57 11.96
N ARG A 71 -15.00 -13.43 11.95
CA ARG A 71 -13.61 -13.24 11.52
C ARG A 71 -13.36 -13.44 10.03
N TYR A 72 -14.40 -13.53 9.19
CA TYR A 72 -14.19 -13.45 7.75
C TYR A 72 -13.76 -12.04 7.35
N ILE A 73 -12.86 -11.95 6.37
CA ILE A 73 -12.43 -10.67 5.83
C ILE A 73 -13.42 -10.25 4.75
N ASN A 74 -14.15 -9.18 5.04
CA ASN A 74 -14.99 -8.50 4.08
C ASN A 74 -14.19 -7.41 3.37
N CYS A 75 -14.65 -7.07 2.17
CA CYS A 75 -14.03 -6.05 1.34
C CYS A 75 -15.09 -5.12 0.77
N GLU A 76 -14.82 -3.83 0.83
CA GLU A 76 -15.60 -2.81 0.15
C GLU A 76 -14.67 -1.81 -0.52
N ILE A 77 -15.14 -1.22 -1.61
CA ILE A 77 -14.36 -0.28 -2.41
C ILE A 77 -15.15 1.02 -2.55
N LEU A 78 -14.53 2.12 -2.17
CA LEU A 78 -15.01 3.46 -2.42
C LEU A 78 -14.44 3.95 -3.73
N ASN A 79 -15.31 4.40 -4.63
CA ASN A 79 -14.89 5.31 -5.68
C ASN A 79 -14.89 6.75 -5.11
N VAL A 80 -13.73 7.39 -5.11
CA VAL A 80 -13.54 8.73 -4.51
C VAL A 80 -14.31 9.81 -5.30
N GLY A 81 -14.42 9.65 -6.62
CA GLY A 81 -15.13 10.58 -7.49
C GLY A 81 -16.64 10.55 -7.28
N THR A 82 -17.22 9.34 -7.26
CA THR A 82 -18.67 9.16 -7.06
C THR A 82 -19.08 9.22 -5.59
N ARG A 83 -18.13 9.05 -4.66
CA ARG A 83 -18.35 9.01 -3.21
C ARG A 83 -19.30 7.89 -2.79
N THR A 84 -19.21 6.74 -3.44
CA THR A 84 -20.03 5.57 -3.15
C THR A 84 -19.17 4.37 -2.80
N TRP A 85 -19.44 3.77 -1.63
CA TRP A 85 -18.92 2.47 -1.27
C TRP A 85 -19.72 1.38 -1.98
N ARG A 86 -19.02 0.34 -2.45
CA ARG A 86 -19.64 -0.89 -2.94
C ARG A 86 -19.00 -2.10 -2.28
N PRO A 87 -19.78 -3.08 -1.80
CA PRO A 87 -19.23 -4.34 -1.32
C PRO A 87 -18.64 -5.11 -2.50
N VAL A 88 -17.54 -5.82 -2.26
CA VAL A 88 -16.90 -6.72 -3.22
C VAL A 88 -16.45 -7.99 -2.51
N ASN A 89 -16.14 -9.04 -3.27
CA ASN A 89 -15.65 -10.27 -2.68
C ASN A 89 -14.29 -10.04 -1.98
N GLY A 90 -14.26 -10.38 -0.69
CA GLY A 90 -13.03 -10.39 0.10
C GLY A 90 -12.06 -11.50 -0.33
N PRO A 91 -10.84 -11.49 0.22
CA PRO A 91 -9.89 -12.56 0.02
C PRO A 91 -10.43 -13.88 0.58
N SER A 92 -10.03 -15.01 -0.02
CA SER A 92 -10.40 -16.33 0.50
C SER A 92 -9.93 -16.51 1.95
N PHE A 93 -10.68 -17.30 2.72
CA PHE A 93 -10.36 -17.57 4.12
C PHE A 93 -8.92 -18.06 4.30
N GLY A 94 -8.20 -17.48 5.25
CA GLY A 94 -6.80 -17.80 5.56
C GLY A 94 -5.76 -17.13 4.66
N LEU A 95 -6.16 -16.44 3.57
CA LEU A 95 -5.22 -15.75 2.68
C LEU A 95 -4.59 -14.50 3.32
N ILE A 96 -5.34 -13.82 4.18
CA ILE A 96 -4.86 -12.74 5.05
C ILE A 96 -5.43 -13.03 6.44
N SER A 97 -4.61 -12.86 7.48
CA SER A 97 -5.07 -13.00 8.87
C SER A 97 -4.77 -11.78 9.73
N TRP A 98 -4.06 -10.80 9.18
CA TRP A 98 -3.53 -9.68 9.95
C TRP A 98 -3.37 -8.41 9.09
N PHE A 99 -3.59 -7.25 9.71
CA PHE A 99 -3.57 -5.93 9.07
C PHE A 99 -2.53 -4.97 9.66
N GLY A 100 -1.49 -5.47 10.32
CA GLY A 100 -0.54 -4.59 11.01
C GLY A 100 0.35 -3.75 10.09
N TYR A 101 0.64 -4.23 8.88
CA TYR A 101 1.32 -3.43 7.87
C TYR A 101 0.33 -2.72 6.95
N LYS A 102 0.63 -1.47 6.59
CA LYS A 102 -0.15 -0.70 5.64
C LYS A 102 0.04 -1.25 4.23
N PRO A 103 -1.02 -1.35 3.42
CA PRO A 103 -0.88 -1.85 2.05
C PRO A 103 -0.16 -0.84 1.16
N VAL A 104 0.59 -1.38 0.20
CA VAL A 104 1.33 -0.59 -0.79
C VAL A 104 0.62 -0.67 -2.14
N SER A 105 0.41 0.46 -2.81
CA SER A 105 -0.08 0.49 -4.19
C SER A 105 1.10 0.43 -5.17
N ALA A 106 1.13 -0.59 -6.03
CA ALA A 106 2.15 -0.76 -7.07
C ALA A 106 1.57 -1.56 -8.26
N MET A 107 2.00 -1.28 -9.49
CA MET A 107 1.60 -2.03 -10.69
C MET A 107 0.07 -2.22 -10.87
N GLY A 108 -0.74 -1.20 -10.55
CA GLY A 108 -2.20 -1.29 -10.65
C GLY A 108 -2.87 -2.24 -9.65
N ALA A 109 -2.14 -2.61 -8.59
CA ALA A 109 -2.63 -3.44 -7.51
C ALA A 109 -2.31 -2.83 -6.14
N LEU A 110 -3.04 -3.26 -5.14
CA LEU A 110 -2.72 -3.06 -3.73
C LEU A 110 -2.11 -4.34 -3.17
N HIS A 111 -1.05 -4.22 -2.38
CA HIS A 111 -0.25 -5.33 -1.88
C HIS A 111 -0.25 -5.34 -0.35
N TRP A 112 -0.63 -6.47 0.25
CA TRP A 112 -0.68 -6.70 1.70
C TRP A 112 0.29 -7.80 2.11
N VAL A 113 0.84 -7.64 3.31
CA VAL A 113 1.52 -8.72 4.03
C VAL A 113 0.49 -9.49 4.85
N PRO A 114 0.30 -10.79 4.60
CA PRO A 114 -0.84 -11.53 5.11
C PRO A 114 -0.73 -11.98 6.57
N HIS A 115 0.49 -12.15 7.09
CA HIS A 115 0.76 -12.76 8.40
C HIS A 115 1.84 -12.00 9.17
N ILE A 116 2.02 -12.35 10.45
CA ILE A 116 3.06 -11.76 11.32
C ILE A 116 4.38 -12.52 11.18
N ASN A 117 4.32 -13.86 11.13
CA ASN A 117 5.48 -14.73 11.34
C ASN A 117 5.96 -15.47 10.08
N ASP A 118 5.10 -15.64 9.07
CA ASP A 118 5.41 -16.34 7.82
C ASP A 118 5.00 -15.44 6.64
N ASN A 119 5.92 -14.57 6.22
CA ASN A 119 5.70 -13.65 5.12
C ASN A 119 6.22 -14.20 3.81
N ASP A 120 5.98 -15.48 3.52
CA ASP A 120 6.50 -16.15 2.32
C ASP A 120 5.85 -15.65 1.03
N TYR A 121 4.79 -14.88 1.15
CA TYR A 121 4.04 -14.35 0.03
C TYR A 121 3.45 -12.98 0.35
N ILE A 122 3.06 -12.28 -0.72
CA ILE A 122 2.30 -11.03 -0.69
C ILE A 122 0.94 -11.31 -1.31
N VAL A 123 -0.09 -10.69 -0.77
CA VAL A 123 -1.44 -10.75 -1.33
C VAL A 123 -1.72 -9.47 -2.09
N SER A 124 -2.10 -9.61 -3.35
CA SER A 124 -2.34 -8.48 -4.24
C SER A 124 -3.79 -8.42 -4.69
N LEU A 125 -4.40 -7.23 -4.68
CA LEU A 125 -5.69 -6.95 -5.28
C LEU A 125 -5.52 -6.08 -6.52
N HIS A 126 -5.79 -6.63 -7.71
CA HIS A 126 -5.73 -5.85 -8.96
C HIS A 126 -7.02 -5.07 -9.17
N LEU A 127 -6.91 -3.74 -9.37
CA LEU A 127 -8.07 -2.85 -9.47
C LEU A 127 -8.67 -2.75 -10.88
N GLU A 128 -7.98 -3.30 -11.89
CA GLU A 128 -8.36 -3.22 -13.30
C GLU A 128 -9.20 -4.41 -13.80
N ASN A 129 -9.23 -5.51 -13.05
CA ASN A 129 -9.86 -6.76 -13.49
C ASN A 129 -11.28 -6.89 -12.95
N GLU A 130 -12.14 -5.89 -13.19
CA GLU A 130 -13.59 -6.12 -13.10
C GLU A 130 -13.97 -7.00 -14.29
N LYS A 131 -13.84 -8.33 -14.11
CA LYS A 131 -14.20 -9.28 -15.15
C LYS A 131 -15.72 -9.18 -15.36
N ASN A 132 -16.13 -8.51 -16.42
CA ASN A 132 -17.42 -8.77 -17.05
C ASN A 132 -17.31 -10.13 -17.75
N ALA A 133 -17.51 -11.23 -17.02
CA ALA A 133 -17.59 -12.54 -17.64
C ALA A 133 -18.90 -12.61 -18.46
N PRO A 134 -18.84 -12.86 -19.79
CA PRO A 134 -20.04 -12.91 -20.62
C PRO A 134 -20.84 -14.21 -20.48
N ASN A 135 -20.49 -15.11 -19.55
CA ASN A 135 -21.15 -16.41 -19.42
C ASN A 135 -21.87 -16.57 -18.09
N ARG A 136 -23.18 -16.81 -18.24
CA ARG A 136 -24.19 -16.98 -17.21
C ARG A 136 -23.85 -18.12 -16.24
N HIS A 137 -24.19 -17.88 -14.97
CA HIS A 137 -24.14 -18.78 -13.82
C HIS A 137 -22.74 -19.14 -13.30
N LEU A 138 -22.33 -18.46 -12.22
CA LEU A 138 -21.32 -18.83 -11.20
C LEU A 138 -19.94 -18.13 -11.18
N GLU A 139 -19.73 -17.04 -11.91
CA GLU A 139 -18.64 -16.10 -11.56
C GLU A 139 -19.24 -14.70 -11.35
N LEU A 140 -19.42 -14.33 -10.08
CA LEU A 140 -19.88 -13.00 -9.69
C LEU A 140 -18.78 -11.98 -10.03
N GLU A 141 -19.20 -10.81 -10.52
CA GLU A 141 -18.37 -9.60 -10.69
C GLU A 141 -17.40 -9.45 -9.52
N GLY A 142 -16.10 -9.50 -9.79
CA GLY A 142 -15.13 -9.66 -8.71
C GLY A 142 -13.75 -9.18 -9.09
N PHE A 143 -13.13 -8.46 -8.17
CA PHE A 143 -11.71 -8.13 -8.23
C PHE A 143 -10.88 -9.39 -8.02
N VAL A 144 -9.72 -9.46 -8.70
CA VAL A 144 -8.86 -10.64 -8.65
C VAL A 144 -7.83 -10.48 -7.54
N TRP A 145 -7.95 -11.33 -6.52
CA TRP A 145 -6.93 -11.55 -5.50
C TRP A 145 -5.85 -12.50 -6.03
N ARG A 146 -4.58 -12.13 -5.89
CA ARG A 146 -3.44 -12.97 -6.30
C ARG A 146 -2.48 -13.14 -5.14
N ARG A 147 -1.89 -14.33 -5.07
CA ARG A 147 -0.74 -14.63 -4.23
C ARG A 147 0.52 -14.46 -5.07
N LEU A 148 1.44 -13.61 -4.61
CA LEU A 148 2.77 -13.51 -5.15
C LEU A 148 3.72 -14.20 -4.18
N ASP A 149 4.16 -15.41 -4.52
CA ASP A 149 5.16 -16.13 -3.73
C ASP A 149 6.47 -15.36 -3.75
N LYS A 150 6.99 -15.02 -2.57
CA LYS A 150 8.27 -14.35 -2.45
C LYS A 150 9.45 -15.25 -2.87
N ALA A 151 9.23 -16.57 -2.94
CA ALA A 151 10.17 -17.51 -3.56
C ALA A 151 10.38 -17.24 -5.07
N ALA A 152 9.45 -16.57 -5.76
CA ALA A 152 9.67 -16.12 -7.14
C ALA A 152 10.62 -14.89 -7.22
N LEU A 153 10.93 -14.23 -6.09
CA LEU A 153 11.84 -13.08 -5.97
C LEU A 153 13.31 -13.53 -5.77
N HIS A 154 13.66 -14.73 -6.20
CA HIS A 154 14.94 -15.39 -5.90
C HIS A 154 16.15 -14.64 -6.48
N HIS A 155 16.97 -14.07 -5.60
CA HIS A 155 18.45 -14.04 -5.61
C HIS A 155 18.93 -13.28 -4.36
N THR A 156 18.87 -13.85 -3.15
CA THR A 156 19.68 -13.36 -1.98
C THR A 156 19.53 -14.17 -0.67
N GLY A 157 18.56 -15.08 -0.53
CA GLY A 157 18.51 -15.99 0.63
C GLY A 157 18.05 -15.37 1.96
N CYS A 158 17.29 -14.27 1.95
CA CYS A 158 16.85 -13.55 3.17
C CYS A 158 15.44 -12.93 3.02
N ILE A 159 14.39 -13.72 2.70
CA ILE A 159 13.10 -13.14 2.27
C ILE A 159 11.96 -13.20 3.32
N LEU A 160 12.13 -13.94 4.41
CA LEU A 160 11.07 -14.19 5.40
C LEU A 160 10.62 -12.93 6.17
N ASP A 161 11.45 -11.89 6.22
CA ASP A 161 11.27 -10.71 7.07
C ASP A 161 11.12 -9.40 6.27
N MET A 162 10.80 -9.48 4.98
CA MET A 162 10.63 -8.29 4.12
C MET A 162 9.23 -7.67 4.25
N VAL A 163 9.18 -6.40 4.64
CA VAL A 163 7.98 -5.57 4.81
C VAL A 163 7.89 -4.54 3.67
N PRO A 164 6.83 -4.54 2.83
CA PRO A 164 6.64 -3.54 1.80
C PRO A 164 6.33 -2.19 2.45
N LEU A 165 7.00 -1.14 2.00
CA LEU A 165 6.85 0.22 2.55
C LEU A 165 6.12 1.16 1.60
N PHE A 166 6.55 1.20 0.34
CA PHE A 166 6.00 2.09 -0.68
C PHE A 166 6.42 1.63 -2.08
N SER A 167 5.81 2.22 -3.11
CA SER A 167 6.26 2.10 -4.50
C SER A 167 6.97 3.36 -4.97
N MET A 168 7.88 3.20 -5.93
CA MET A 168 8.57 4.32 -6.56
C MET A 168 7.69 4.99 -7.64
N ARG A 169 8.16 6.13 -8.16
CA ARG A 169 7.40 7.04 -9.03
C ARG A 169 6.71 6.39 -10.24
N THR A 170 7.28 5.33 -10.81
CA THR A 170 6.68 4.62 -11.95
C THR A 170 5.75 3.49 -11.53
N THR A 171 5.64 3.20 -10.24
CA THR A 171 4.95 2.03 -9.66
C THR A 171 5.52 0.68 -10.07
N GLU A 172 6.60 0.69 -10.87
CA GLU A 172 7.31 -0.48 -11.40
C GLU A 172 8.26 -1.10 -10.38
N GLU A 173 8.56 -0.37 -9.31
CA GLU A 173 9.39 -0.85 -8.23
C GLU A 173 8.67 -0.70 -6.89
N MET A 174 8.77 -1.73 -6.06
CA MET A 174 8.30 -1.72 -4.68
C MET A 174 9.49 -1.81 -3.73
N VAL A 175 9.52 -0.92 -2.74
CA VAL A 175 10.56 -0.88 -1.72
C VAL A 175 10.12 -1.68 -0.51
N PHE A 176 11.02 -2.52 -0.04
CA PHE A 176 10.89 -3.33 1.16
C PHE A 176 11.90 -2.90 2.21
N LYS A 177 11.51 -2.97 3.48
CA LYS A 177 12.42 -2.97 4.62
C LYS A 177 12.54 -4.38 5.14
N ARG A 178 13.76 -4.80 5.39
CA ARG A 178 14.06 -6.03 6.11
C ARG A 178 13.88 -5.80 7.61
N ASP A 179 13.06 -6.61 8.27
CA ASP A 179 12.74 -6.44 9.69
C ASP A 179 13.96 -6.73 10.59
N GLU A 180 14.84 -7.66 10.19
CA GLU A 180 16.01 -8.07 10.97
C GLU A 180 17.05 -6.94 11.13
N ASP A 181 17.41 -6.26 10.04
CA ASP A 181 18.53 -5.30 10.02
C ASP A 181 18.12 -3.88 9.57
N GLY A 182 16.85 -3.67 9.22
CA GLY A 182 16.33 -2.40 8.72
C GLY A 182 16.81 -2.01 7.32
N SER A 183 17.57 -2.87 6.63
CA SER A 183 18.06 -2.58 5.29
C SER A 183 16.94 -2.54 4.26
N LEU A 184 17.11 -1.70 3.24
CA LEU A 184 16.10 -1.51 2.21
C LEU A 184 16.44 -2.26 0.94
N TYR A 185 15.41 -2.76 0.28
CA TYR A 185 15.49 -3.45 -1.00
C TYR A 185 14.45 -2.90 -1.96
N ALA A 186 14.81 -2.73 -3.22
CA ALA A 186 13.88 -2.43 -4.30
C ALA A 186 13.65 -3.71 -5.10
N TYR A 187 12.38 -4.07 -5.30
CA TYR A 187 11.97 -5.12 -6.23
C TYR A 187 11.43 -4.49 -7.50
N ASP A 188 12.01 -4.84 -8.63
CA ASP A 188 11.54 -4.47 -9.97
C ASP A 188 10.54 -5.52 -10.47
N PHE A 189 9.30 -5.12 -10.70
CA PHE A 189 8.23 -6.03 -11.15
C PHE A 189 8.43 -6.54 -12.58
N GLN A 190 9.10 -5.77 -13.44
CA GLN A 190 9.33 -6.11 -14.85
C GLN A 190 10.47 -7.10 -14.99
N LEU A 191 11.59 -6.78 -14.34
CA LEU A 191 12.80 -7.60 -14.36
C LEU A 191 12.71 -8.79 -13.39
N GLN A 192 11.77 -8.74 -12.44
CA GLN A 192 11.63 -9.72 -11.37
C GLN A 192 12.90 -9.88 -10.54
N VAL A 193 13.63 -8.78 -10.34
CA VAL A 193 14.87 -8.75 -9.58
C VAL A 193 14.74 -7.89 -8.34
N MET A 194 15.39 -8.34 -7.27
CA MET A 194 15.53 -7.57 -6.04
C MET A 194 16.96 -7.03 -5.93
N ARG A 195 17.10 -5.75 -5.61
CA ARG A 195 18.38 -5.11 -5.33
C ARG A 195 18.37 -4.46 -3.96
N LYS A 196 19.49 -4.56 -3.23
CA LYS A 196 19.69 -3.79 -2.01
C LYS A 196 19.84 -2.31 -2.36
N ILE A 197 19.23 -1.44 -1.59
CA ILE A 197 19.38 0.02 -1.71
C ILE A 197 20.51 0.43 -0.76
N ASP A 198 21.61 0.91 -1.32
CA ASP A 198 22.69 1.48 -0.54
C ASP A 198 22.27 2.85 -0.02
N MET A 199 22.34 3.04 1.30
CA MET A 199 22.07 4.30 1.97
C MET A 199 23.31 4.75 2.73
N GLU A 200 23.64 6.03 2.65
CA GLU A 200 24.77 6.63 3.38
C GLU A 200 24.59 6.52 4.91
N THR A 201 23.34 6.53 5.37
CA THR A 201 23.00 6.37 6.80
C THR A 201 21.72 5.53 6.96
N PRO A 202 21.65 4.65 7.97
CA PRO A 202 20.40 3.96 8.31
C PRO A 202 19.29 4.97 8.63
N LEU A 203 18.14 4.84 7.97
CA LEU A 203 16.99 5.71 8.20
C LEU A 203 16.20 5.29 9.45
N SER A 204 15.66 6.28 10.16
CA SER A 204 14.61 6.12 11.17
C SER A 204 13.28 5.74 10.50
N ASP A 205 12.41 5.03 11.23
CA ASP A 205 11.17 4.34 10.79
C ASP A 205 10.09 5.14 10.05
N CYS A 206 10.33 6.40 9.67
CA CYS A 206 9.36 7.26 9.01
C CYS A 206 9.67 7.42 7.52
N TYR A 207 9.07 6.56 6.70
CA TYR A 207 9.13 6.65 5.24
C TYR A 207 7.86 7.28 4.69
N LEU A 208 8.00 8.40 3.97
CA LEU A 208 6.94 8.90 3.11
C LEU A 208 7.51 8.98 1.70
N PRO A 209 6.97 8.21 0.73
CA PRO A 209 7.38 8.35 -0.65
C PRO A 209 7.00 9.75 -1.12
N HIS A 210 7.97 10.66 -1.07
CA HIS A 210 7.78 12.00 -1.57
C HIS A 210 7.94 11.95 -3.10
N VAL A 211 6.87 12.21 -3.83
CA VAL A 211 6.95 12.45 -5.27
C VAL A 211 7.42 13.90 -5.46
N ASN A 212 8.73 14.18 -5.34
CA ASN A 212 9.25 15.51 -5.69
C ASN A 212 10.00 15.47 -7.01
N SER A 213 9.58 16.33 -7.91
CA SER A 213 10.37 16.83 -9.01
C SER A 213 11.65 17.50 -8.48
N LEU A 214 12.83 16.99 -8.83
CA LEU A 214 14.08 17.77 -8.92
C LEU A 214 14.54 18.52 -7.65
N VAL A 215 14.62 17.87 -6.48
CA VAL A 215 15.34 18.46 -5.33
C VAL A 215 16.44 17.52 -4.88
N SER A 216 17.70 17.95 -5.05
CA SER A 216 18.87 17.39 -4.38
C SER A 216 19.27 18.30 -3.21
N TRP A 217 19.74 17.69 -2.12
CA TRP A 217 20.34 18.41 -1.01
C TRP A 217 21.82 18.04 -0.99
N CYS A 218 22.70 18.96 -1.37
CA CYS A 218 24.13 18.78 -1.14
C CYS A 218 24.40 19.14 0.33
N PRO A 219 24.97 18.22 1.13
CA PRO A 219 25.57 18.60 2.40
C PRO A 219 26.58 19.71 2.12
N LYS A 220 26.56 20.80 2.89
CA LYS A 220 27.64 21.77 2.80
C LYS A 220 28.90 21.08 3.28
N ASP A 221 29.90 21.00 2.42
CA ASP A 221 31.26 20.66 2.82
C ASP A 221 31.66 21.61 3.95
N SER A 222 31.99 21.04 5.10
CA SER A 222 32.71 21.74 6.16
C SER A 222 34.12 22.02 5.66
N SER A 223 34.25 23.03 4.81
CA SER A 223 35.52 23.61 4.40
C SER A 223 35.71 24.93 5.14
N GLU A 224 36.72 24.90 6.02
CA GLU A 224 37.60 26.02 6.33
C GLU A 224 36.96 27.33 6.84
N ASP A 225 36.69 27.39 8.15
CA ASP A 225 36.87 28.65 8.88
C ASP A 225 38.30 28.70 9.39
N GLY A 226 39.16 29.29 8.56
CA GLY A 226 40.50 29.70 8.94
C GLY A 226 40.50 30.89 9.88
N ASN A 227 41.49 30.89 10.78
CA ASN A 227 42.20 32.02 11.38
C ASN A 227 41.44 33.34 11.58
N TYR A 228 41.22 33.71 12.85
CA TYR A 228 41.68 34.99 13.43
C TYR A 228 42.02 34.80 14.91
#